data_AF-X1GLQ8-F1
#
_entry.id   AF-X1GLQ8-F1
#
_cell.length_a   1.000
_cell.length_b   1.000
_cell.length_c   1.000
_cell.angle_alpha   90.00
_cell.angle_beta   90.00
_cell.angle_gamma   90.00
#
_symmetry.space_group_name_H-M   'P 1'
#
loop_
_entity.id
_entity.type
_entity.pdbx_description
1 polymer ?
#
loop_
_entity_poly.entity_id
_entity_poly.type
_entity_poly.pdbx_seq_one_letter_code
_entity_poly.pdbx_strand_id
1 'polypeptide(L)'
;MDYLPNQIIRMVQLGLKQQALTSSTIWLCASCESCVARCPNDVDILRLMDALREMALREGVEGRERAIAAFHHTFLGNIRQWGRQHELSMLLRLKLKSRDFFGDIDLGVKMLLKGKLKLLPPRFRGSKEV
;
A
#
# COMPACT_ATOMS: atom_id res chain seq x y z
N MET A 1 -2.88 -11.56 -10.62
CA MET A 1 -4.26 -11.06 -10.41
C MET A 1 -5.17 -12.26 -10.58
N ASP A 2 -5.98 -12.58 -9.58
CA ASP A 2 -6.74 -13.84 -9.54
C ASP A 2 -8.15 -13.68 -10.09
N TYR A 3 -8.77 -12.54 -9.81
CA TYR A 3 -10.12 -12.21 -10.21
C TYR A 3 -10.15 -10.83 -10.86
N LEU A 4 -11.07 -10.64 -11.80
CA LEU A 4 -11.34 -9.34 -12.38
C LEU A 4 -12.06 -8.44 -11.34
N PRO A 5 -11.94 -7.11 -11.44
CA PRO A 5 -12.53 -6.20 -10.47
C PRO A 5 -14.06 -6.35 -10.35
N ASN A 6 -14.77 -6.62 -11.45
CA ASN A 6 -16.22 -6.91 -11.43
C ASN A 6 -16.56 -8.22 -10.70
N GLN A 7 -15.69 -9.23 -10.77
CA GLN A 7 -15.86 -10.48 -10.02
C GLN A 7 -15.67 -10.24 -8.52
N ILE A 8 -14.74 -9.35 -8.13
CA ILE A 8 -14.56 -8.93 -6.73
C ILE A 8 -15.85 -8.28 -6.19
N ILE A 9 -16.45 -7.35 -6.96
CA ILE A 9 -17.74 -6.75 -6.58
C ILE A 9 -18.79 -7.85 -6.37
N ARG A 10 -18.89 -8.80 -7.31
CA ARG A 10 -19.89 -9.88 -7.21
C ARG A 10 -19.64 -10.79 -6.00
N MET A 11 -18.39 -11.11 -5.68
CA MET A 11 -18.06 -11.90 -4.49
C MET A 11 -18.48 -11.19 -3.20
N VAL A 12 -18.28 -9.87 -3.12
CA VAL A 12 -18.76 -9.07 -1.98
C VAL A 12 -20.28 -9.12 -1.87
N GLN A 13 -21.01 -8.94 -2.97
CA GLN A 13 -22.48 -9.04 -3.00
C GLN A 13 -23.00 -10.41 -2.57
N LEU A 14 -22.29 -11.49 -2.92
CA LEU A 14 -22.65 -12.86 -2.57
C LEU A 14 -22.22 -13.25 -1.15
N GLY A 15 -21.61 -12.36 -0.38
CA GLY A 15 -21.12 -12.66 0.97
C GLY A 15 -19.89 -13.58 0.99
N LEU A 16 -19.19 -13.74 -0.13
CA LEU A 16 -17.98 -14.56 -0.26
C LEU A 16 -16.75 -13.83 0.30
N LYS A 17 -16.86 -13.40 1.56
CA LYS A 17 -15.88 -12.54 2.25
C LYS A 17 -14.46 -13.12 2.18
N GLN A 18 -14.29 -14.38 2.56
CA GLN A 18 -12.95 -14.97 2.63
C GLN A 18 -12.25 -14.96 1.28
N GLN A 19 -12.96 -15.29 0.21
CA GLN A 19 -12.42 -15.32 -1.16
C GLN A 19 -12.03 -13.91 -1.63
N ALA A 20 -12.84 -12.91 -1.31
CA ALA A 20 -12.55 -11.52 -1.64
C ALA A 20 -11.31 -11.00 -0.88
N LEU A 21 -11.19 -11.30 0.41
CA LEU A 21 -10.06 -10.83 1.25
C LEU A 21 -8.73 -11.54 0.92
N THR A 22 -8.77 -12.81 0.52
CA THR A 22 -7.56 -13.54 0.11
C THR A 22 -7.11 -13.25 -1.31
N SER A 23 -7.89 -12.50 -2.09
CA SER A 23 -7.59 -12.26 -3.50
C SER A 23 -6.34 -11.41 -3.69
N SER A 24 -5.43 -11.83 -4.58
CA SER A 24 -4.31 -11.00 -5.04
C SER A 24 -4.75 -9.69 -5.72
N THR A 25 -5.99 -9.62 -6.22
CA THR A 25 -6.50 -8.45 -6.97
C THR A 25 -6.58 -7.20 -6.10
N ILE A 26 -6.93 -7.33 -4.82
CA ILE A 26 -7.03 -6.17 -3.91
C ILE A 26 -5.65 -5.55 -3.67
N TRP A 27 -4.58 -6.35 -3.68
CA TRP A 27 -3.19 -5.92 -3.46
C TRP A 27 -2.52 -5.41 -4.73
N LEU A 28 -2.87 -5.95 -5.90
CA LEU A 28 -2.32 -5.54 -7.19
C LEU A 28 -3.02 -4.30 -7.79
N CYS A 29 -4.11 -3.84 -7.18
CA CYS A 29 -4.82 -2.65 -7.62
C CYS A 29 -3.90 -1.41 -7.60
N ALA A 30 -3.64 -0.83 -8.77
CA ALA A 30 -2.80 0.35 -8.92
C ALA A 30 -3.47 1.65 -8.46
N SER A 31 -4.73 1.60 -7.99
CA SER A 31 -5.49 2.78 -7.58
C SER A 31 -5.55 3.89 -8.66
N CYS A 32 -5.60 3.50 -9.94
CA CYS A 32 -5.53 4.41 -11.08
C CYS A 32 -6.88 5.04 -11.49
N GLU A 33 -7.96 4.73 -10.75
CA GLU A 33 -9.33 5.26 -10.94
C GLU A 33 -9.99 5.01 -12.30
N SER A 34 -9.31 4.36 -13.24
CA SER A 34 -9.78 4.14 -14.61
C SER A 34 -11.07 3.31 -14.68
N CYS A 35 -11.26 2.41 -13.72
CA CYS A 35 -12.45 1.58 -13.59
C CYS A 35 -13.66 2.39 -13.08
N VAL A 36 -13.45 3.33 -12.15
CA VAL A 36 -14.50 4.22 -11.63
C VAL A 36 -14.97 5.16 -12.73
N ALA A 37 -14.04 5.83 -13.41
CA ALA A 37 -14.34 6.80 -14.47
C ALA A 37 -15.10 6.23 -15.67
N ARG A 38 -15.07 4.91 -15.89
CA ARG A 38 -15.74 4.23 -17.02
C ARG A 38 -17.00 3.48 -16.61
N CYS A 39 -17.32 3.40 -15.31
CA CYS A 39 -18.42 2.57 -14.86
C CYS A 39 -19.77 3.23 -15.18
N PRO A 40 -20.65 2.62 -15.99
CA PRO A 40 -21.97 3.17 -16.26
C PRO A 40 -22.90 3.14 -15.04
N ASN A 41 -22.56 2.35 -14.03
CA ASN A 41 -23.35 2.16 -12.80
C ASN A 41 -22.81 2.96 -11.61
N ASP A 42 -21.84 3.85 -11.84
CA ASP A 42 -21.22 4.70 -10.81
C ASP A 42 -20.70 3.92 -9.58
N VAL A 43 -20.12 2.76 -9.83
CA VAL A 43 -19.57 1.92 -8.76
C VAL A 43 -18.18 2.41 -8.38
N ASP A 44 -18.04 2.89 -7.15
CA ASP A 44 -16.75 3.25 -6.55
C ASP A 44 -15.97 1.99 -6.13
N ILE A 45 -15.42 1.31 -7.12
CA ILE A 45 -14.61 0.12 -6.91
C ILE A 45 -13.26 0.44 -6.26
N LEU A 46 -12.78 1.68 -6.38
CA LEU A 46 -11.53 2.09 -5.73
C LEU A 46 -11.70 2.02 -4.21
N ARG A 47 -12.73 2.67 -3.67
CA ARG A 47 -13.04 2.61 -2.23
C ARG A 47 -13.36 1.19 -1.78
N LEU A 48 -14.00 0.38 -2.63
CA LEU A 48 -14.22 -1.03 -2.33
C LEU A 48 -12.90 -1.78 -2.13
N MET A 49 -11.94 -1.63 -3.05
CA MET A 49 -10.63 -2.30 -2.96
C MET A 49 -9.85 -1.82 -1.72
N ASP A 50 -9.92 -0.54 -1.38
CA ASP A 50 -9.31 0.03 -0.18
C ASP A 50 -9.90 -0.57 1.10
N ALA A 51 -11.23 -0.63 1.17
CA ALA A 51 -11.94 -1.23 2.29
C ALA A 51 -11.58 -2.71 2.45
N LEU A 52 -11.51 -3.47 1.36
CA LEU A 52 -11.10 -4.88 1.38
C LEU A 52 -9.65 -5.06 1.85
N ARG A 53 -8.72 -4.20 1.42
CA ARG A 53 -7.34 -4.23 1.91
C ARG A 53 -7.26 -4.00 3.41
N GLU A 54 -7.97 -3.00 3.92
CA GLU A 54 -7.96 -2.72 5.36
C GLU A 54 -8.67 -3.78 6.19
N MET A 55 -9.75 -4.37 5.68
CA MET A 55 -10.39 -5.52 6.30
C MET A 55 -9.44 -6.72 6.34
N ALA A 56 -8.73 -7.02 5.24
CA ALA A 56 -7.77 -8.10 5.17
C ALA A 56 -6.64 -7.91 6.20
N LEU A 57 -6.12 -6.68 6.36
CA LEU A 57 -5.12 -6.35 7.38
C LEU A 57 -5.64 -6.52 8.81
N ARG A 58 -6.85 -6.03 9.10
CA ARG A 58 -7.46 -6.15 10.45
C ARG A 58 -7.71 -7.61 10.85
N GLU A 59 -8.05 -8.45 9.88
CA GLU A 59 -8.34 -9.87 10.09
C GLU A 59 -7.08 -10.76 10.00
N GLY A 60 -5.90 -10.16 9.75
CA GLY A 60 -4.65 -10.92 9.58
C GLY A 60 -4.65 -11.81 8.33
N VAL A 61 -5.54 -11.54 7.37
CA VAL A 61 -5.60 -12.24 6.08
C VAL A 61 -4.56 -11.63 5.17
N GLU A 62 -3.35 -12.19 5.20
CA GLU A 62 -2.29 -11.79 4.28
C GLU A 62 -2.50 -12.48 2.93
N GLY A 63 -2.61 -11.67 1.87
CA GLY A 63 -2.57 -12.16 0.50
C GLY A 63 -1.20 -12.79 0.15
N ARG A 64 -1.10 -13.38 -1.04
CA ARG A 64 0.19 -13.93 -1.54
C ARG A 64 1.27 -12.84 -1.66
N GLU A 65 0.86 -11.59 -1.83
CA GLU A 65 1.69 -10.41 -2.05
C GLU A 65 2.18 -9.78 -0.74
N ARG A 66 2.82 -10.57 0.13
CA ARG A 66 3.32 -10.12 1.44
C ARG A 66 4.22 -8.88 1.36
N ALA A 67 5.04 -8.79 0.32
CA ALA A 67 5.90 -7.63 0.09
C ALA A 67 5.09 -6.33 -0.14
N ILE A 68 4.00 -6.41 -0.91
CA ILE A 68 3.12 -5.26 -1.19
C ILE A 68 2.37 -4.87 0.07
N ALA A 69 1.85 -5.84 0.84
CA ALA A 69 1.20 -5.59 2.11
C ALA A 69 2.15 -4.95 3.15
N ALA A 70 3.40 -5.46 3.24
CA ALA A 70 4.43 -4.91 4.10
C ALA A 70 4.82 -3.47 3.71
N PHE A 71 4.97 -3.22 2.40
CA PHE A 71 5.19 -1.88 1.86
C PHE A 71 4.04 -0.95 2.22
N HIS A 72 2.80 -1.34 1.97
CA HIS A 72 1.61 -0.56 2.23
C HIS A 72 1.52 -0.12 3.70
N HIS A 73 1.70 -1.06 4.63
CA HIS A 73 1.71 -0.75 6.06
C HIS A 73 2.86 0.19 6.45
N THR A 74 4.06 -0.04 5.91
CA THR A 74 5.24 0.79 6.20
C THR A 74 5.07 2.22 5.66
N PHE A 75 4.53 2.33 4.46
CA PHE A 75 4.23 3.58 3.79
C PHE A 75 3.24 4.43 4.60
N LEU A 76 2.09 3.85 4.96
CA LEU A 76 1.07 4.53 5.76
C LEU A 76 1.57 4.88 7.16
N GLY A 77 2.31 3.97 7.80
CA GLY A 77 2.93 4.24 9.12
C GLY A 77 3.91 5.41 9.10
N ASN A 78 4.70 5.56 8.02
CA ASN A 78 5.63 6.68 7.90
C ASN A 78 4.89 8.01 7.72
N ILE A 79 3.80 8.02 6.94
CA ILE A 79 2.95 9.22 6.80
C ILE A 79 2.30 9.58 8.14
N ARG A 80 1.75 8.61 8.89
CA ARG A 80 1.15 8.86 10.21
C ARG A 80 2.14 9.46 11.21
N GLN A 81 3.41 9.04 11.18
CA GLN A 81 4.42 9.54 12.12
C GLN A 81 4.96 10.93 11.75
N TRP A 82 5.19 11.19 10.47
CA TRP A 82 5.94 12.39 10.04
C TRP A 82 5.07 13.42 9.31
N GLY A 83 3.80 13.11 9.01
CA GLY A 83 2.90 13.92 8.20
C GLY A 83 3.26 13.96 6.70
N ARG A 84 4.46 13.51 6.33
CA ARG A 84 4.95 13.38 4.95
C ARG A 84 5.80 12.14 4.78
N GLN A 85 5.87 11.63 3.56
CA GLN A 85 6.73 10.50 3.22
C GLN A 85 8.20 10.92 3.30
N HIS A 86 8.98 10.20 4.12
CA HIS A 86 10.42 10.35 4.22
C HIS A 86 11.11 9.07 3.75
N GLU A 87 11.79 9.14 2.62
CA GLU A 87 12.30 8.00 1.86
C GLU A 87 13.23 7.10 2.68
N LEU A 88 14.19 7.67 3.41
CA LEU A 88 15.15 6.87 4.18
C LEU A 88 14.50 6.11 5.33
N SER A 89 13.62 6.75 6.11
CA SER A 89 12.94 6.07 7.23
C SER A 89 11.96 5.00 6.76
N MET A 90 11.38 5.20 5.58
CA MET A 90 10.50 4.24 4.92
C MET A 90 11.28 3.01 4.47
N LEU A 91 12.39 3.21 3.74
CA LEU A 91 13.26 2.14 3.27
C LEU A 91 13.84 1.33 4.44
N LEU A 92 14.36 2.01 5.48
CA LEU A 92 14.90 1.32 6.66
C LEU A 92 13.85 0.44 7.34
N ARG A 93 12.62 0.94 7.55
CA ARG A 93 11.53 0.13 8.13
C ARG A 93 11.12 -1.02 7.24
N LEU A 94 11.07 -0.79 5.93
CA LEU A 94 10.71 -1.84 4.98
C LEU A 94 11.74 -2.97 5.01
N LYS A 95 13.03 -2.62 4.96
CA LYS A 95 14.17 -3.56 5.03
C LYS A 95 14.23 -4.30 6.36
N LEU A 96 13.93 -3.63 7.47
CA LEU A 96 13.77 -4.26 8.79
C LEU A 96 12.61 -5.28 8.81
N LYS A 97 11.47 -4.95 8.19
CA LYS A 97 10.29 -5.81 8.14
C LYS A 97 10.45 -6.97 7.16
N SER A 98 11.11 -6.76 6.02
CA SER A 98 11.34 -7.77 4.99
C SER A 98 12.56 -8.67 5.28
N ARG A 99 13.43 -8.28 6.23
CA ARG A 99 14.73 -8.92 6.54
C ARG A 99 15.73 -8.94 5.39
N ASP A 100 15.48 -8.19 4.33
CA ASP A 100 16.38 -8.07 3.19
C ASP A 100 17.34 -6.89 3.38
N PHE A 101 18.33 -7.00 4.27
CA PHE A 101 19.20 -5.85 4.59
C PHE A 101 20.15 -5.44 3.45
N PHE A 102 20.56 -6.40 2.61
CA PHE A 102 21.66 -6.21 1.68
C PHE A 102 21.22 -6.03 0.22
N GLY A 103 19.95 -6.30 -0.11
CA GLY A 103 19.45 -6.37 -1.49
C GLY A 103 19.58 -5.10 -2.36
N ASP A 104 19.94 -3.94 -1.79
CA ASP A 104 20.00 -2.67 -2.54
C ASP A 104 21.16 -1.76 -2.11
N ILE A 105 22.21 -2.29 -1.48
CA ILE A 105 23.28 -1.45 -0.91
C ILE A 105 24.01 -0.65 -1.99
N ASP A 106 24.34 -1.25 -3.13
CA ASP A 106 25.03 -0.56 -4.23
C ASP A 106 24.21 0.63 -4.76
N LEU A 107 22.90 0.43 -4.96
CA LEU A 107 21.99 1.50 -5.36
C LEU A 107 21.85 2.57 -4.27
N GLY A 108 21.74 2.14 -3.01
CA GLY A 108 21.67 3.04 -1.84
C GLY A 108 22.89 3.95 -1.72
N VAL A 109 24.10 3.42 -1.89
CA VAL A 109 25.36 4.19 -1.90
C VAL A 109 25.36 5.19 -3.06
N LYS A 110 24.98 4.75 -4.27
CA LYS A 110 24.88 5.65 -5.45
C LYS A 110 23.87 6.78 -5.24
N MET A 111 22.72 6.52 -4.60
CA MET A 111 21.71 7.54 -4.30
C MET A 111 22.18 8.50 -3.20
N LEU A 112 22.90 8.00 -2.20
CA LEU A 112 23.50 8.81 -1.14
C LEU A 112 24.59 9.74 -1.67
N LEU A 113 25.50 9.23 -2.51
CA LEU A 113 26.54 10.02 -3.19
C LEU A 113 25.96 11.13 -4.06
N LYS A 114 24.80 10.89 -4.67
CA LYS A 114 24.06 11.89 -5.46
C LYS A 114 23.18 12.82 -4.62
N GLY A 115 23.21 12.73 -3.29
CA GLY A 115 22.40 13.56 -2.39
C GLY A 115 20.89 13.35 -2.49
N LYS A 116 20.44 12.24 -3.08
CA LYS A 116 19.01 11.96 -3.32
C LYS A 116 18.32 11.41 -2.08
N LEU A 117 19.06 10.81 -1.14
CA LEU A 117 18.55 10.33 0.13
C LEU A 117 18.70 11.38 1.22
N LYS A 118 17.59 12.00 1.62
CA LYS A 118 17.56 12.91 2.77
C LYS A 118 17.67 12.08 4.06
N LEU A 119 18.60 12.46 4.93
CA LEU A 119 18.81 11.77 6.22
C LEU A 119 17.76 12.16 7.26
N LEU A 120 17.31 13.42 7.22
CA LEU A 120 16.36 13.98 8.16
C LEU A 120 15.02 14.26 7.49
N PRO A 121 13.90 13.91 8.16
CA PRO A 121 12.58 14.20 7.66
C PRO A 121 12.35 15.72 7.64
N PRO A 122 11.71 16.25 6.57
CA PRO A 122 11.35 17.66 6.53
C PRO A 122 10.34 17.96 7.64
N ARG A 123 10.49 19.09 8.33
CA ARG A 123 9.54 19.54 9.36
C ARG A 123 8.17 19.76 8.73
N PHE A 124 7.16 19.01 9.17
CA PHE A 124 5.77 19.24 8.81
C PHE A 124 5.24 20.47 9.55
N ARG A 125 4.89 21.53 8.81
CA ARG A 125 4.41 22.81 9.37
C ARG A 125 2.92 22.82 9.78
N GLY A 126 2.16 21.75 9.54
CA GLY A 126 0.72 21.68 9.81
C GLY A 126 0.30 20.92 11.08
N SER A 127 1.23 20.54 11.97
CA SER A 127 0.89 19.75 13.18
C SER A 127 0.06 20.52 14.23
N LYS A 128 -0.14 21.83 14.07
CA LYS A 128 -0.85 22.70 15.02
C LYS A 128 -2.28 23.07 14.56
N GLU A 129 -2.74 22.57 13.42
CA GLU A 129 -4.05 22.90 12.83
C GLU A 129 -5.04 21.72 12.87
N VAL A 130 -4.73 20.67 13.64
CA VAL A 130 -5.63 19.53 13.90
C VAL A 130 -5.75 19.31 15.39
#